data_AF-A0A024THE4-F1
#
_entry.id   AF-A0A024THE4-F1
#
_cell.length_a   1.000
_cell.length_b   1.000
_cell.length_c   1.000
_cell.angle_alpha   90.00
_cell.angle_beta   90.00
_cell.angle_gamma   90.00
#
_symmetry.space_group_name_H-M   'P 1'
#
loop_
_entity.id
_entity.type
_entity.pdbx_description
1 polymer ?
#
loop_
_entity_poly.entity_id
_entity_poly.type
_entity_poly.pdbx_seq_one_letter_code
_entity_poly.pdbx_strand_id
1 'polypeptide(L)'
;MGQAKKIDWIAHYVTHHPNLHDDDIIVYTDAWDVVIQTDMSAVGSILRRMTGGQRGLLFNSEPSCGDSFELPGEYGEYLRSASFDVHLSVADKHVRSVTGRDICRQMLIKSSMHSAMGGPNWSLGSGGIVGDVWTFRQFMARVVQVTTEQIERARADPTVPVFEGDQISFQLAYLRSPELNVLVDTRSEVFLVTSFMTLPGAVDHYDIDHGCSATSFFRGGVPSKLRWFNHTPMILHFPGDYKHLYDRCADNVKAVLKAAAPGKFMWDVDRNTSIPVHDVCYDYT
;
A
#
# COMPACT_ATOMS: atom_id res chain seq x y z
N MET A 1 -7.67 17.62 6.52
CA MET A 1 -8.29 16.27 6.48
C MET A 1 -7.24 15.22 6.84
N GLY A 2 -7.63 14.09 7.43
CA GLY A 2 -6.70 13.11 8.03
C GLY A 2 -5.73 12.42 7.07
N GLN A 3 -6.09 12.22 5.80
CA GLN A 3 -5.24 11.49 4.83
C GLN A 3 -4.08 12.32 4.28
N ALA A 4 -4.22 13.64 4.16
CA ALA A 4 -3.09 14.53 3.85
C ALA A 4 -1.99 14.46 4.94
N LYS A 5 -2.39 14.24 6.20
CA LYS A 5 -1.43 14.05 7.30
C LYS A 5 -0.59 12.78 7.15
N LYS A 6 -1.09 11.75 6.47
CA LYS A 6 -0.38 10.48 6.26
C LYS A 6 0.88 10.72 5.41
N ILE A 7 0.74 11.43 4.28
CA ILE A 7 1.88 11.80 3.43
C ILE A 7 2.89 12.62 4.22
N ASP A 8 2.42 13.65 4.94
CA ASP A 8 3.30 14.53 5.73
C ASP A 8 4.07 13.75 6.81
N TRP A 9 3.40 12.85 7.53
CA TRP A 9 4.01 12.05 8.59
C TRP A 9 5.00 11.03 8.05
N ILE A 10 4.67 10.32 6.97
CA ILE A 10 5.59 9.38 6.32
C ILE A 10 6.81 10.15 5.82
N ALA A 11 6.61 11.25 5.09
CA ALA A 11 7.70 12.06 4.55
C ALA A 11 8.59 12.61 5.66
N HIS A 12 7.99 13.12 6.75
CA HIS A 12 8.72 13.60 7.91
C HIS A 12 9.54 12.49 8.56
N TYR A 13 8.93 11.34 8.84
CA TYR A 13 9.58 10.20 9.49
C TYR A 13 10.76 9.70 8.66
N VAL A 14 10.55 9.36 7.38
CA VAL A 14 11.63 8.79 6.56
C VAL A 14 12.77 9.78 6.34
N THR A 15 12.48 11.09 6.29
CA THR A 15 13.50 12.12 6.06
C THR A 15 14.31 12.46 7.30
N HIS A 16 13.68 12.51 8.47
CA HIS A 16 14.29 13.11 9.67
C HIS A 16 14.62 12.13 10.78
N HIS A 17 14.17 10.87 10.71
CA HIS A 17 14.42 9.93 11.80
C HIS A 17 15.92 9.58 11.91
N PRO A 18 16.59 9.89 13.05
CA PRO A 18 18.06 9.88 13.14
C PRO A 18 18.68 8.48 13.04
N ASN A 19 17.92 7.45 13.38
CA ASN A 19 18.37 6.05 13.35
C ASN A 19 17.83 5.28 12.14
N LEU A 20 17.33 5.98 11.12
CA LEU A 20 16.84 5.35 9.90
C LEU A 20 17.89 5.53 8.80
N HIS A 21 18.66 4.48 8.54
CA HIS A 21 19.75 4.45 7.58
C HIS A 21 19.25 4.10 6.18
N ASP A 22 19.96 4.57 5.16
CA ASP A 22 19.58 4.37 3.76
C ASP A 22 19.45 2.89 3.34
N ASP A 23 20.20 1.99 3.99
CA ASP A 23 20.17 0.55 3.74
C ASP A 23 19.11 -0.22 4.55
N ASP A 24 18.43 0.45 5.48
CA ASP A 24 17.38 -0.19 6.25
C ASP A 24 16.17 -0.49 5.36
N ILE A 25 15.43 -1.54 5.72
CA ILE A 25 14.15 -1.88 5.08
C ILE A 25 13.03 -1.38 5.97
N ILE A 26 12.14 -0.60 5.40
CA ILE A 26 10.94 -0.13 6.07
C ILE A 26 9.71 -0.79 5.45
N VAL A 27 8.77 -1.18 6.31
CA VAL A 27 7.43 -1.60 5.92
C VAL A 27 6.45 -0.57 6.48
N TYR A 28 5.68 0.05 5.60
CA TYR A 28 4.55 0.90 5.92
C TYR A 28 3.26 0.14 5.61
N THR A 29 2.25 0.27 6.47
CA THR A 29 0.90 -0.21 6.19
C THR A 29 -0.13 0.60 6.96
N ASP A 30 -1.37 0.62 6.47
CA ASP A 30 -2.51 1.14 7.22
C ASP A 30 -2.72 0.31 8.50
N ALA A 31 -3.25 0.95 9.55
CA ALA A 31 -3.26 0.37 10.89
C ALA A 31 -4.61 -0.23 11.32
N TRP A 32 -5.71 0.12 10.64
CA TRP A 32 -7.07 -0.14 11.14
C TRP A 32 -7.73 -1.38 10.54
N ASP A 33 -7.31 -1.77 9.36
CA ASP A 33 -7.95 -2.77 8.50
C ASP A 33 -6.92 -3.69 7.84
N VAL A 34 -5.85 -4.00 8.59
CA VAL A 34 -4.73 -4.79 8.12
C VAL A 34 -4.42 -5.93 9.09
N VAL A 35 -4.19 -7.12 8.55
CA VAL A 35 -3.75 -8.30 9.29
C VAL A 35 -2.38 -8.74 8.80
N ILE A 36 -1.39 -8.73 9.69
CA ILE A 36 -0.09 -9.36 9.47
C ILE A 36 -0.22 -10.82 9.91
N GLN A 37 -0.26 -11.74 8.95
CA GLN A 37 -0.44 -13.16 9.25
C GLN A 37 0.86 -13.97 9.17
N THR A 38 1.97 -13.40 8.72
CA THR A 38 3.25 -14.11 8.56
C THR A 38 4.41 -13.35 9.18
N ASP A 39 5.45 -14.08 9.55
CA ASP A 39 6.73 -13.52 9.95
C ASP A 39 7.35 -12.68 8.82
N MET A 40 7.75 -11.44 9.14
CA MET A 40 8.25 -10.47 8.16
C MET A 40 9.75 -10.64 7.83
N SER A 41 10.48 -11.59 8.42
CA SER A 41 11.91 -11.82 8.20
C SER A 41 12.27 -12.08 6.74
N ALA A 42 11.36 -12.67 5.96
CA ALA A 42 11.58 -12.93 4.54
C ALA A 42 11.35 -11.70 3.64
N VAL A 43 10.80 -10.59 4.16
CA VAL A 43 10.38 -9.43 3.34
C VAL A 43 11.55 -8.83 2.55
N GLY A 44 12.74 -8.78 3.15
CA GLY A 44 13.94 -8.27 2.46
C GLY A 44 14.38 -9.17 1.31
N SER A 45 14.22 -10.49 1.43
CA SER A 45 14.51 -11.43 0.35
C SER A 45 13.51 -11.31 -0.82
N ILE A 46 12.23 -11.08 -0.50
CA ILE A 46 11.17 -10.81 -1.48
C ILE A 46 11.46 -9.50 -2.21
N LEU A 47 11.71 -8.41 -1.47
CA LEU A 47 12.05 -7.11 -2.03
C LEU A 47 13.25 -7.22 -2.96
N ARG A 48 14.35 -7.83 -2.50
CA ARG A 48 15.56 -8.01 -3.31
C ARG A 48 15.30 -8.79 -4.59
N ARG A 49 14.47 -9.83 -4.55
CA ARG A 49 14.12 -10.61 -5.75
C ARG A 49 13.27 -9.76 -6.71
N MET A 50 12.24 -9.10 -6.20
CA MET A 50 11.30 -8.29 -7.00
C MET A 50 12.01 -7.11 -7.69
N THR A 51 12.93 -6.47 -6.99
CA THR A 51 13.72 -5.32 -7.48
C THR A 51 14.94 -5.71 -8.33
N GLY A 52 15.12 -7.01 -8.65
CA GLY A 52 16.27 -7.48 -9.43
C GLY A 52 17.62 -7.30 -8.72
N GLY A 53 17.62 -7.27 -7.40
CA GLY A 53 18.81 -7.06 -6.57
C GLY A 53 19.23 -5.60 -6.40
N GLN A 54 18.43 -4.66 -6.92
CA GLN A 54 18.67 -3.22 -6.79
C GLN A 54 17.89 -2.64 -5.62
N ARG A 55 18.22 -1.40 -5.22
CA ARG A 55 17.36 -0.59 -4.36
C ARG A 55 16.00 -0.42 -5.02
N GLY A 56 14.93 -0.36 -4.23
CA GLY A 56 13.58 -0.23 -4.76
C GLY A 56 12.49 -0.21 -3.70
N LEU A 57 11.28 0.10 -4.17
CA LEU A 57 10.04 0.03 -3.41
C LEU A 57 9.09 -0.97 -4.04
N LEU A 58 8.27 -1.58 -3.21
CA LEU A 58 7.17 -2.45 -3.60
C LEU A 58 5.90 -1.97 -2.88
N PHE A 59 4.95 -1.48 -3.66
CA PHE A 59 3.63 -1.07 -3.19
C PHE A 59 2.66 -2.25 -3.22
N ASN A 60 1.63 -2.22 -2.37
CA ASN A 60 0.50 -3.11 -2.51
C ASN A 60 -0.22 -2.88 -3.84
N SER A 61 -0.95 -3.88 -4.30
CA SER A 61 -1.72 -3.81 -5.53
C SER A 61 -3.21 -3.73 -5.26
N GLU A 62 -3.91 -2.85 -6.00
CA GLU A 62 -5.37 -2.68 -6.01
C GLU A 62 -6.00 -3.15 -7.33
N PRO A 63 -7.29 -3.55 -7.35
CA PRO A 63 -7.95 -4.11 -8.52
C PRO A 63 -8.17 -3.09 -9.64
N SER A 64 -8.16 -1.80 -9.31
CA SER A 64 -8.40 -0.69 -10.22
C SER A 64 -7.87 0.62 -9.61
N CYS A 65 -8.19 1.78 -10.19
CA CYS A 65 -7.95 3.08 -9.54
C CYS A 65 -9.23 3.63 -8.88
N GLY A 66 -10.01 2.75 -8.26
CA GLY A 66 -11.29 3.05 -7.58
C GLY A 66 -11.18 4.22 -6.61
N ASP A 67 -10.15 4.24 -5.78
CA ASP A 67 -9.90 5.27 -4.77
C ASP A 67 -9.22 6.53 -5.33
N SER A 68 -9.30 6.74 -6.65
CA SER A 68 -8.65 7.86 -7.35
C SER A 68 -9.38 8.25 -8.65
N PHE A 69 -8.88 7.84 -9.81
CA PHE A 69 -9.37 8.30 -11.12
C PHE A 69 -10.71 7.67 -11.54
N GLU A 70 -11.17 6.64 -10.84
CA GLU A 70 -12.47 6.00 -11.04
C GLU A 70 -13.52 6.42 -10.00
N LEU A 71 -13.19 7.37 -9.11
CA LEU A 71 -14.14 7.90 -8.11
C LEU A 71 -15.43 8.41 -8.79
N PRO A 72 -16.62 8.13 -8.24
CA PRO A 72 -17.86 8.69 -8.74
C PRO A 72 -17.98 10.19 -8.39
N GLY A 73 -18.97 10.87 -8.98
CA GLY A 73 -19.32 12.25 -8.64
C GLY A 73 -18.46 13.32 -9.29
N GLU A 74 -18.70 14.57 -8.90
CA GLU A 74 -18.10 15.76 -9.52
C GLU A 74 -16.58 15.79 -9.37
N TYR A 75 -16.06 15.42 -8.20
CA TYR A 75 -14.62 15.33 -7.95
C TYR A 75 -13.94 14.32 -8.88
N GLY A 76 -14.55 13.14 -9.06
CA GLY A 76 -14.05 12.14 -9.99
C GLY A 76 -14.10 12.59 -11.46
N GLU A 77 -15.16 13.30 -11.88
CA GLU A 77 -15.21 13.87 -13.23
C GLU A 77 -14.18 14.99 -13.43
N TYR A 78 -13.90 15.80 -12.40
CA TYR A 78 -12.79 16.74 -12.43
C TYR A 78 -11.46 15.99 -12.67
N LEU A 79 -11.17 14.95 -11.87
CA LEU A 79 -9.95 14.16 -12.06
C LEU A 79 -9.87 13.57 -13.46
N ARG A 80 -10.95 12.99 -13.99
CA ARG A 80 -10.99 12.39 -15.33
C ARG A 80 -10.80 13.40 -16.46
N SER A 81 -11.31 14.63 -16.31
CA SER A 81 -11.20 15.69 -17.32
C SER A 81 -9.87 16.45 -17.28
N ALA A 82 -9.17 16.45 -16.14
CA ALA A 82 -7.86 17.06 -16.00
C ALA A 82 -6.77 16.31 -16.79
N SER A 83 -5.64 16.98 -17.03
CA SER A 83 -4.46 16.40 -17.67
C SER A 83 -3.31 16.23 -16.67
N PHE A 84 -2.56 15.16 -16.83
CA PHE A 84 -1.47 14.77 -15.93
C PHE A 84 -0.28 14.27 -16.72
N ASP A 85 0.91 14.59 -16.23
CA ASP A 85 2.16 14.17 -16.83
C ASP A 85 2.50 12.73 -16.46
N VAL A 86 2.95 11.97 -17.47
CA VAL A 86 3.30 10.56 -17.37
C VAL A 86 4.61 10.31 -18.10
N HIS A 87 5.50 9.57 -17.44
CA HIS A 87 6.80 9.16 -17.94
C HIS A 87 7.06 7.70 -17.53
N LEU A 88 6.81 6.77 -18.45
CA LEU A 88 6.75 5.34 -18.13
C LEU A 88 8.12 4.66 -18.02
N SER A 89 9.13 5.16 -18.72
CA SER A 89 10.47 4.56 -18.73
C SER A 89 11.54 5.61 -18.96
N VAL A 90 12.71 5.40 -18.36
CA VAL A 90 13.92 6.22 -18.60
C VAL A 90 14.36 6.22 -20.07
N ALA A 91 13.97 5.19 -20.85
CA ALA A 91 14.23 5.12 -22.28
C ALA A 91 13.30 6.03 -23.10
N ASP A 92 12.12 6.35 -22.58
CA ASP A 92 11.24 7.34 -23.18
C ASP A 92 11.80 8.74 -22.90
N LYS A 93 12.07 9.51 -23.95
CA LYS A 93 12.64 10.86 -23.83
C LYS A 93 11.58 11.93 -23.58
N HIS A 94 10.30 11.60 -23.70
CA HIS A 94 9.22 12.59 -23.66
C HIS A 94 8.27 12.30 -22.51
N VAL A 95 8.09 13.30 -21.65
CA VAL A 95 6.96 13.35 -20.72
C VAL A 95 5.70 13.57 -21.55
N ARG A 96 4.69 12.70 -21.38
CA ARG A 96 3.41 12.79 -22.08
C ARG A 96 2.37 13.32 -21.12
N SER A 97 1.59 14.31 -21.56
CA SER A 97 0.38 14.71 -20.84
C SER A 97 -0.79 13.86 -21.32
N VAL A 98 -1.46 13.17 -20.39
CA VAL A 98 -2.62 12.32 -20.66
C VAL A 98 -3.82 12.80 -19.87
N THR A 99 -5.03 12.46 -20.32
CA THR A 99 -6.24 12.77 -19.55
C THR A 99 -6.32 11.86 -18.32
N GLY A 100 -7.01 12.31 -17.27
CA GLY A 100 -7.26 11.47 -16.09
C GLY A 100 -7.98 10.17 -16.42
N ARG A 101 -8.78 10.13 -17.50
CA ARG A 101 -9.41 8.89 -18.02
C ARG A 101 -8.38 7.83 -18.43
N ASP A 102 -7.16 8.24 -18.80
CA ASP A 102 -6.10 7.34 -19.25
C ASP A 102 -5.15 6.91 -18.14
N ILE A 103 -5.21 7.50 -16.95
CA ILE A 103 -4.25 7.23 -15.87
C ILE A 103 -4.25 5.77 -15.44
N CYS A 104 -5.42 5.17 -15.27
CA CYS A 104 -5.52 3.74 -14.95
C CYS A 104 -4.87 2.84 -16.00
N ARG A 105 -4.99 3.21 -17.27
CA ARG A 105 -4.31 2.50 -18.34
C ARG A 105 -2.79 2.68 -18.25
N GLN A 106 -2.30 3.87 -17.93
CA GLN A 106 -0.86 4.10 -17.74
C GLN A 106 -0.31 3.32 -16.54
N MET A 107 -1.07 3.22 -15.46
CA MET A 107 -0.76 2.40 -14.28
C MET A 107 -0.62 0.93 -14.66
N LEU A 108 -1.62 0.38 -15.36
CA LEU A 108 -1.58 -1.00 -15.87
C LEU A 108 -0.35 -1.26 -16.74
N ILE A 109 -0.07 -0.36 -17.70
CA ILE A 109 1.11 -0.47 -18.56
C ILE A 109 2.38 -0.48 -17.71
N LYS A 110 2.56 0.48 -16.80
CA LYS A 110 3.77 0.56 -15.97
C LYS A 110 3.93 -0.69 -15.11
N SER A 111 2.88 -1.14 -14.42
CA SER A 111 2.91 -2.38 -13.62
C SER A 111 3.29 -3.62 -14.45
N SER A 112 2.84 -3.67 -15.72
CA SER A 112 3.15 -4.78 -16.63
C SER A 112 4.59 -4.77 -17.18
N MET A 113 5.29 -3.63 -17.12
CA MET A 113 6.66 -3.50 -17.62
C MET A 113 7.70 -4.16 -16.71
N HIS A 114 7.39 -4.31 -15.42
CA HIS A 114 8.37 -4.74 -14.41
C HIS A 114 8.17 -6.16 -13.88
N SER A 115 7.02 -6.78 -14.11
CA SER A 115 6.78 -8.17 -13.70
C SER A 115 5.72 -8.85 -14.55
N ALA A 116 5.79 -10.18 -14.63
CA ALA A 116 4.66 -10.96 -15.11
C ALA A 116 3.50 -10.80 -14.12
N MET A 117 2.55 -9.93 -14.50
CA MET A 117 1.30 -9.74 -13.77
C MET A 117 0.64 -11.10 -13.56
N GLY A 118 0.32 -11.42 -12.31
CA GLY A 118 -0.22 -12.73 -11.98
C GLY A 118 -1.48 -12.68 -11.13
N GLY A 119 -1.51 -11.83 -10.11
CA GLY A 119 -2.59 -11.78 -9.15
C GLY A 119 -3.77 -10.94 -9.60
N PRO A 120 -4.77 -10.82 -8.72
CA PRO A 120 -6.04 -10.17 -9.04
C PRO A 120 -5.90 -8.65 -9.22
N ASN A 121 -4.83 -8.06 -8.67
CA ASN A 121 -4.70 -6.63 -8.55
C ASN A 121 -3.44 -6.13 -9.29
N TRP A 122 -3.48 -4.89 -9.76
CA TRP A 122 -2.47 -4.35 -10.70
C TRP A 122 -2.20 -2.85 -10.57
N SER A 123 -3.15 -2.11 -10.00
CA SER A 123 -2.97 -0.68 -9.73
C SER A 123 -2.13 -0.49 -8.47
N LEU A 124 -1.35 0.59 -8.40
CA LEU A 124 -0.63 0.93 -7.17
C LEU A 124 -1.65 1.30 -6.08
N GLY A 125 -1.58 0.64 -4.94
CA GLY A 125 -2.27 1.03 -3.70
C GLY A 125 -1.32 1.72 -2.72
N SER A 126 -1.82 2.66 -1.92
CA SER A 126 -0.99 3.41 -0.93
C SER A 126 -1.05 2.82 0.48
N GLY A 127 -1.91 1.83 0.74
CA GLY A 127 -2.12 1.22 2.05
C GLY A 127 -1.02 0.27 2.53
N GLY A 128 -0.02 0.00 1.69
CA GLY A 128 1.09 -0.91 1.98
C GLY A 128 2.32 -0.62 1.11
N ILE A 129 3.48 -0.41 1.74
CA ILE A 129 4.74 -0.12 1.06
C ILE A 129 5.85 -0.88 1.76
N VAL A 130 6.73 -1.56 1.02
CA VAL A 130 8.00 -2.03 1.54
C VAL A 130 9.14 -1.60 0.64
N GLY A 131 10.26 -1.20 1.22
CA GLY A 131 11.43 -0.86 0.42
C GLY A 131 12.62 -0.41 1.24
N ASP A 132 13.73 -0.15 0.55
CA ASP A 132 14.88 0.48 1.19
C ASP A 132 14.62 1.98 1.45
N VAL A 133 15.16 2.47 2.57
CA VAL A 133 14.93 3.84 3.03
C VAL A 133 15.40 4.88 2.04
N TRP A 134 16.52 4.66 1.33
CA TRP A 134 17.00 5.62 0.34
C TRP A 134 15.97 5.82 -0.78
N THR A 135 15.47 4.73 -1.39
CA THR A 135 14.45 4.83 -2.44
C THR A 135 13.15 5.41 -1.88
N PHE A 136 12.78 5.05 -0.64
CA PHE A 136 11.60 5.60 0.02
C PHE A 136 11.70 7.14 0.15
N ARG A 137 12.83 7.67 0.62
CA ARG A 137 13.07 9.12 0.71
C ARG A 137 12.92 9.81 -0.63
N GLN A 138 13.57 9.27 -1.67
CA GLN A 138 13.49 9.85 -3.02
C GLN A 138 12.06 9.84 -3.54
N PHE A 139 11.33 8.73 -3.36
CA PHE A 139 9.95 8.62 -3.81
C PHE A 139 9.01 9.55 -3.05
N MET A 140 9.15 9.65 -1.72
CA MET A 140 8.33 10.58 -0.92
C MET A 140 8.58 12.04 -1.29
N ALA A 141 9.80 12.40 -1.68
CA ALA A 141 10.06 13.74 -2.23
C ALA A 141 9.23 13.99 -3.51
N ARG A 142 9.07 12.99 -4.38
CA ARG A 142 8.21 13.06 -5.58
C ARG A 142 6.72 13.14 -5.22
N VAL A 143 6.28 12.38 -4.23
CA VAL A 143 4.90 12.43 -3.72
C VAL A 143 4.58 13.83 -3.17
N VAL A 144 5.45 14.37 -2.31
CA VAL A 144 5.30 15.72 -1.74
C VAL A 144 5.31 16.79 -2.83
N GLN A 145 6.15 16.64 -3.86
CA GLN A 145 6.17 17.53 -5.02
C GLN A 145 4.81 17.53 -5.72
N VAL A 146 4.27 16.36 -6.07
CA VAL A 146 2.94 16.23 -6.71
C VAL A 146 1.84 16.88 -5.86
N THR A 147 1.82 16.60 -4.55
CA THR A 147 0.82 17.16 -3.64
C THR A 147 0.93 18.69 -3.56
N THR A 148 2.15 19.22 -3.48
CA THR A 148 2.40 20.66 -3.40
C THR A 148 1.97 21.38 -4.67
N GLU A 149 2.32 20.84 -5.84
CA GLU A 149 1.90 21.38 -7.15
C GLU A 149 0.36 21.48 -7.23
N GLN A 150 -0.38 20.47 -6.76
CA GLN A 150 -1.85 20.53 -6.75
C GLN A 150 -2.40 21.55 -5.76
N ILE A 151 -1.81 21.67 -4.57
CA ILE A 151 -2.19 22.70 -3.59
C ILE A 151 -1.96 24.10 -4.16
N GLU A 152 -0.85 24.33 -4.85
CA GLU A 152 -0.54 25.61 -5.48
C GLU A 152 -1.54 25.94 -6.59
N ARG A 153 -1.93 24.96 -7.41
CA ARG A 153 -2.99 25.12 -8.41
C ARG A 153 -4.33 25.51 -7.77
N ALA A 154 -4.73 24.82 -6.71
CA ALA A 154 -5.96 25.12 -5.97
C ALA A 154 -5.94 26.51 -5.30
N ARG A 155 -4.76 26.97 -4.86
CA ARG A 155 -4.57 28.34 -4.32
C ARG A 155 -4.70 29.40 -5.41
N ALA A 156 -4.22 29.10 -6.62
CA ALA A 156 -4.27 30.01 -7.76
C ALA A 156 -5.65 30.07 -8.42
N ASP A 157 -6.40 28.96 -8.40
CA ASP A 157 -7.72 28.83 -8.99
C ASP A 157 -8.68 28.09 -8.03
N PRO A 158 -9.67 28.78 -7.43
CA PRO A 158 -10.63 28.17 -6.52
C PRO A 158 -11.50 27.05 -7.12
N THR A 159 -11.53 26.91 -8.45
CA THR A 159 -12.25 25.84 -9.14
C THR A 159 -11.45 24.52 -9.18
N VAL A 160 -10.16 24.58 -8.86
CA VAL A 160 -9.28 23.41 -8.77
C VAL A 160 -9.34 22.83 -7.34
N PRO A 161 -9.86 21.60 -7.14
CA PRO A 161 -9.86 20.97 -5.83
C PRO A 161 -8.45 20.50 -5.45
N VAL A 162 -8.18 20.46 -4.15
CA VAL A 162 -7.05 19.68 -3.61
C VAL A 162 -7.32 18.18 -3.80
N PHE A 163 -6.28 17.35 -3.78
CA PHE A 163 -6.51 15.90 -3.85
C PHE A 163 -7.23 15.39 -2.59
N GLU A 164 -8.28 14.59 -2.80
CA GLU A 164 -8.95 13.83 -1.76
C GLU A 164 -8.17 12.53 -1.55
N GLY A 165 -7.57 12.40 -0.36
CA GLY A 165 -6.75 11.23 -0.03
C GLY A 165 -5.30 11.29 -0.52
N ASP A 166 -4.55 10.25 -0.19
CA ASP A 166 -3.12 10.09 -0.46
C ASP A 166 -2.83 9.34 -1.78
N GLN A 167 -3.73 8.43 -2.14
CA GLN A 167 -3.62 7.50 -3.28
C GLN A 167 -3.25 8.19 -4.61
N ILE A 168 -3.91 9.31 -4.94
CA ILE A 168 -3.66 10.05 -6.19
C ILE A 168 -2.22 10.56 -6.27
N SER A 169 -1.68 11.07 -5.16
CA SER A 169 -0.33 11.63 -5.13
C SER A 169 0.72 10.52 -5.30
N PHE A 170 0.52 9.37 -4.68
CA PHE A 170 1.37 8.19 -4.86
C PHE A 170 1.34 7.66 -6.29
N GLN A 171 0.15 7.51 -6.88
CA GLN A 171 -0.02 7.02 -8.23
C GLN A 171 0.62 7.94 -9.28
N LEU A 172 0.43 9.25 -9.15
CA LEU A 172 1.05 10.22 -10.04
C LEU A 172 2.57 10.28 -9.86
N ALA A 173 3.09 10.23 -8.63
CA ALA A 173 4.54 10.14 -8.39
C ALA A 173 5.14 8.87 -9.04
N TYR A 174 4.45 7.74 -8.92
CA TYR A 174 4.82 6.50 -9.60
C TYR A 174 4.86 6.69 -11.11
N LEU A 175 3.84 7.28 -11.72
CA LEU A 175 3.82 7.49 -13.17
C LEU A 175 4.79 8.56 -13.68
N ARG A 176 5.28 9.46 -12.82
CA ARG A 176 6.20 10.55 -13.18
C ARG A 176 7.68 10.25 -12.91
N SER A 177 7.98 9.18 -12.18
CA SER A 177 9.35 8.90 -11.70
C SER A 177 9.88 7.56 -12.21
N PRO A 178 10.18 7.40 -13.52
CA PRO A 178 10.69 6.13 -14.04
C PRO A 178 12.14 5.83 -13.65
N GLU A 179 12.87 6.81 -13.13
CA GLU A 179 14.23 6.65 -12.63
C GLU A 179 14.29 5.91 -11.29
N LEU A 180 13.17 5.86 -10.56
CA LEU A 180 13.06 5.15 -9.30
C LEU A 180 12.51 3.75 -9.54
N ASN A 181 13.16 2.74 -8.95
CA ASN A 181 12.75 1.35 -9.03
C ASN A 181 11.56 1.07 -8.09
N VAL A 182 10.41 1.62 -8.44
CA VAL A 182 9.14 1.44 -7.73
C VAL A 182 8.33 0.38 -8.47
N LEU A 183 7.84 -0.60 -7.72
CA LEU A 183 7.11 -1.75 -8.23
C LEU A 183 5.77 -1.88 -7.53
N VAL A 184 4.86 -2.64 -8.15
CA VAL A 184 3.56 -3.01 -7.58
C VAL A 184 3.54 -4.51 -7.35
N ASP A 185 3.13 -4.96 -6.16
CA ASP A 185 3.04 -6.37 -5.77
C ASP A 185 1.83 -7.06 -6.42
N THR A 186 1.91 -7.22 -7.74
CA THR A 186 0.81 -7.79 -8.53
C THR A 186 0.56 -9.26 -8.25
N ARG A 187 1.49 -9.97 -7.58
CA ARG A 187 1.33 -11.39 -7.20
C ARG A 187 0.95 -11.56 -5.73
N SER A 188 0.86 -10.47 -4.98
CA SER A 188 0.54 -10.46 -3.55
C SER A 188 1.47 -11.34 -2.73
N GLU A 189 2.78 -11.22 -2.94
CA GLU A 189 3.79 -11.93 -2.14
C GLU A 189 3.97 -11.31 -0.76
N VAL A 190 3.88 -9.98 -0.67
CA VAL A 190 3.89 -9.22 0.59
C VAL A 190 2.47 -8.80 0.94
N PHE A 191 1.77 -8.14 0.02
CA PHE A 191 0.47 -7.53 0.28
C PHE A 191 -0.62 -8.16 -0.57
N LEU A 192 -1.65 -8.70 0.08
CA LEU A 192 -2.92 -9.00 -0.58
C LEU A 192 -3.97 -7.99 -0.14
N VAL A 193 -4.43 -7.18 -1.08
CA VAL A 193 -5.58 -6.30 -0.87
C VAL A 193 -6.85 -7.05 -1.29
N THR A 194 -7.78 -7.18 -0.35
CA THR A 194 -9.10 -7.71 -0.63
C THR A 194 -9.83 -6.81 -1.62
N SER A 195 -10.38 -7.42 -2.66
CA SER A 195 -11.09 -6.75 -3.74
C SER A 195 -12.16 -7.65 -4.36
N PHE A 196 -13.00 -7.10 -5.22
CA PHE A 196 -13.99 -7.86 -6.01
C PHE A 196 -13.33 -8.91 -6.92
N MET A 197 -12.02 -8.83 -7.15
CA MET A 197 -11.23 -9.82 -7.89
C MET A 197 -10.67 -10.93 -6.98
N THR A 198 -10.75 -10.79 -5.66
CA THR A 198 -10.40 -11.82 -4.68
C THR A 198 -11.56 -12.80 -4.50
N LEU A 199 -11.75 -13.66 -5.51
CA LEU A 199 -12.87 -14.60 -5.58
C LEU A 199 -12.90 -15.62 -4.41
N PRO A 200 -14.08 -16.21 -4.10
CA PRO A 200 -14.19 -17.32 -3.16
C PRO A 200 -13.14 -18.41 -3.41
N GLY A 201 -12.36 -18.73 -2.37
CA GLY A 201 -11.30 -19.74 -2.45
C GLY A 201 -10.01 -19.29 -3.13
N ALA A 202 -9.84 -18.01 -3.47
CA ALA A 202 -8.53 -17.47 -3.89
C ALA A 202 -7.49 -17.61 -2.77
N VAL A 203 -7.91 -17.38 -1.52
CA VAL A 203 -7.09 -17.58 -0.32
C VAL A 203 -7.65 -18.73 0.50
N ASP A 204 -6.77 -19.59 1.02
CA ASP A 204 -7.18 -20.69 1.88
C ASP A 204 -7.97 -20.20 3.09
N HIS A 205 -9.11 -20.83 3.35
CA HIS A 205 -9.96 -20.52 4.50
C HIS A 205 -10.48 -19.06 4.53
N TYR A 206 -10.56 -18.42 3.38
CA TYR A 206 -11.10 -17.08 3.20
C TYR A 206 -12.08 -17.04 2.03
N ASP A 207 -13.13 -16.24 2.20
CA ASP A 207 -14.15 -15.97 1.21
C ASP A 207 -14.56 -14.49 1.27
N ILE A 208 -14.94 -13.91 0.14
CA ILE A 208 -15.25 -12.48 0.05
C ILE A 208 -16.60 -12.12 0.70
N ASP A 209 -17.53 -13.07 0.79
CA ASP A 209 -18.85 -12.83 1.39
C ASP A 209 -18.83 -13.05 2.91
N HIS A 210 -17.95 -13.93 3.40
CA HIS A 210 -17.94 -14.37 4.80
C HIS A 210 -16.66 -14.04 5.56
N GLY A 211 -15.60 -13.58 4.89
CA GLY A 211 -14.29 -13.32 5.46
C GLY A 211 -13.52 -14.61 5.79
N CYS A 212 -12.75 -14.56 6.86
CA CYS A 212 -11.94 -15.71 7.30
C CYS A 212 -12.76 -16.75 8.09
N SER A 213 -12.48 -18.03 7.84
CA SER A 213 -13.08 -19.15 8.56
C SER A 213 -12.61 -19.18 10.02
N ALA A 214 -13.55 -19.03 10.96
CA ALA A 214 -13.26 -19.04 12.40
C ALA A 214 -12.58 -20.34 12.93
N THR A 215 -12.71 -21.46 12.22
CA THR A 215 -12.17 -22.75 12.68
C THR A 215 -10.90 -23.18 11.95
N SER A 216 -10.61 -22.56 10.80
CA SER A 216 -9.56 -23.04 9.89
C SER A 216 -8.56 -21.96 9.51
N PHE A 217 -8.98 -20.70 9.42
CA PHE A 217 -8.06 -19.60 9.15
C PHE A 217 -7.09 -19.43 10.32
N PHE A 218 -5.80 -19.34 10.01
CA PHE A 218 -4.72 -19.20 11.00
C PHE A 218 -4.68 -20.29 12.08
N ARG A 219 -5.29 -21.46 11.83
CA ARG A 219 -5.36 -22.54 12.82
C ARG A 219 -3.96 -23.01 13.21
N GLY A 220 -3.68 -23.01 14.52
CA GLY A 220 -2.38 -23.41 15.04
C GLY A 220 -1.23 -22.47 14.65
N GLY A 221 -1.54 -21.22 14.26
CA GLY A 221 -0.55 -20.25 13.82
C GLY A 221 -0.07 -20.47 12.39
N VAL A 222 -0.80 -21.26 11.59
CA VAL A 222 -0.45 -21.54 10.19
C VAL A 222 -1.14 -20.53 9.27
N PRO A 223 -0.39 -19.66 8.56
CA PRO A 223 -0.95 -18.68 7.65
C PRO A 223 -1.72 -19.27 6.46
N SER A 224 -2.71 -18.54 5.97
CA SER A 224 -3.47 -18.93 4.77
C SER A 224 -2.73 -18.56 3.49
N LYS A 225 -2.73 -19.47 2.51
CA LYS A 225 -2.05 -19.29 1.23
C LYS A 225 -2.97 -18.73 0.15
N LEU A 226 -2.38 -17.96 -0.75
CA LEU A 226 -2.98 -17.58 -2.03
C LEU A 226 -2.85 -18.77 -3.00
N ARG A 227 -3.96 -19.41 -3.36
CA ARG A 227 -3.98 -20.70 -4.07
C ARG A 227 -3.34 -20.66 -5.45
N TRP A 228 -3.54 -19.57 -6.19
CA TRP A 228 -3.06 -19.47 -7.57
C TRP A 228 -1.54 -19.46 -7.67
N PHE A 229 -0.85 -19.01 -6.62
CA PHE A 229 0.62 -18.95 -6.56
C PHE A 229 1.25 -19.88 -5.52
N ASN A 230 0.44 -20.49 -4.67
CA ASN A 230 0.88 -21.38 -3.60
C ASN A 230 1.92 -20.74 -2.65
N HIS A 231 1.81 -19.43 -2.42
CA HIS A 231 2.57 -18.71 -1.40
C HIS A 231 1.63 -18.05 -0.40
N THR A 232 2.19 -17.58 0.70
CA THR A 232 1.45 -16.90 1.75
C THR A 232 1.62 -15.39 1.61
N PRO A 233 0.56 -14.61 1.33
CA PRO A 233 0.64 -13.16 1.45
C PRO A 233 0.94 -12.80 2.91
N MET A 234 1.96 -11.99 3.14
CA MET A 234 2.39 -11.65 4.49
C MET A 234 1.36 -10.78 5.22
N ILE A 235 0.76 -9.85 4.47
CA ILE A 235 -0.15 -8.81 4.94
C ILE A 235 -1.45 -8.90 4.13
N LEU A 236 -2.58 -8.97 4.84
CA LEU A 236 -3.92 -8.85 4.27
C LEU A 236 -4.46 -7.46 4.57
N HIS A 237 -4.95 -6.75 3.56
CA HIS A 237 -5.52 -5.41 3.69
C HIS A 237 -6.99 -5.41 3.24
N PHE A 238 -7.87 -4.85 4.06
CA PHE A 238 -9.32 -4.84 3.87
C PHE A 238 -9.86 -3.42 3.67
N PRO A 239 -9.59 -2.77 2.52
CA PRO A 239 -9.93 -1.37 2.31
C PRO A 239 -11.43 -1.16 2.08
N GLY A 240 -11.87 0.09 2.23
CA GLY A 240 -13.19 0.55 1.81
C GLY A 240 -14.35 -0.33 2.26
N ASP A 241 -15.12 -0.82 1.30
CA ASP A 241 -16.29 -1.67 1.55
C ASP A 241 -15.94 -3.03 2.16
N TYR A 242 -14.68 -3.46 2.14
CA TYR A 242 -14.25 -4.75 2.69
C TYR A 242 -13.86 -4.70 4.17
N LYS A 243 -13.88 -3.52 4.82
CA LYS A 243 -13.55 -3.38 6.25
C LYS A 243 -14.37 -4.29 7.16
N HIS A 244 -15.61 -4.60 6.78
CA HIS A 244 -16.47 -5.51 7.55
C HIS A 244 -15.94 -6.96 7.64
N LEU A 245 -14.97 -7.33 6.80
CA LEU A 245 -14.31 -8.65 6.81
C LEU A 245 -13.11 -8.70 7.76
N TYR A 246 -12.55 -7.54 8.14
CA TYR A 246 -11.33 -7.43 8.92
C TYR A 246 -11.42 -8.20 10.25
N ASP A 247 -12.45 -7.92 11.06
CA ASP A 247 -12.58 -8.50 12.41
C ASP A 247 -12.58 -10.03 12.37
N ARG A 248 -13.23 -10.62 11.36
CA ARG A 248 -13.28 -12.08 11.18
C ARG A 248 -11.92 -12.70 10.92
N CYS A 249 -10.98 -11.95 10.34
CA CYS A 249 -9.62 -12.40 10.11
C CYS A 249 -8.71 -12.06 11.29
N ALA A 250 -8.79 -10.83 11.79
CA ALA A 250 -7.96 -10.31 12.86
C ALA A 250 -8.16 -11.09 14.17
N ASP A 251 -9.40 -11.44 14.52
CA ASP A 251 -9.70 -12.16 15.78
C ASP A 251 -9.01 -13.52 15.85
N ASN A 252 -8.97 -14.25 14.72
CA ASN A 252 -8.30 -15.55 14.64
C ASN A 252 -6.78 -15.42 14.84
N VAL A 253 -6.17 -14.38 14.25
CA VAL A 253 -4.73 -14.12 14.40
C VAL A 253 -4.41 -13.65 15.82
N LYS A 254 -5.19 -12.70 16.34
CA LYS A 254 -5.04 -12.14 17.69
C LYS A 254 -5.12 -13.22 18.76
N ALA A 255 -6.09 -14.14 18.66
CA ALA A 255 -6.26 -15.22 19.62
C ALA A 255 -5.01 -16.11 19.73
N VAL A 256 -4.38 -16.44 18.60
CA VAL A 256 -3.17 -17.27 18.57
C VAL A 256 -1.94 -16.48 19.03
N LEU A 257 -1.72 -15.26 18.51
CA LEU A 257 -0.53 -14.48 18.81
C LEU A 257 -0.48 -14.00 20.27
N LYS A 258 -1.62 -13.66 20.86
CA LYS A 258 -1.72 -13.29 22.27
C LYS A 258 -1.20 -14.42 23.17
N ALA A 259 -1.58 -15.66 22.90
CA ALA A 259 -1.12 -16.82 23.66
C ALA A 259 0.37 -17.10 23.47
N ALA A 260 0.93 -16.80 22.29
CA ALA A 260 2.31 -17.13 21.95
C ALA A 260 3.34 -16.10 22.44
N ALA A 261 2.97 -14.83 22.61
CA ALA A 261 3.93 -13.77 22.92
C ALA A 261 3.35 -12.63 23.78
N PRO A 262 3.01 -12.87 25.06
CA PRO A 262 2.49 -11.84 25.95
C PRO A 262 3.51 -10.70 26.18
N GLY A 263 3.03 -9.49 26.48
CA GLY A 263 3.88 -8.38 26.92
C GLY A 263 4.67 -7.64 25.83
N LYS A 264 4.11 -7.51 24.62
CA LYS A 264 4.69 -6.67 23.56
C LYS A 264 4.58 -5.17 23.86
N PHE A 265 5.44 -4.39 23.23
CA PHE A 265 5.48 -2.94 23.31
C PHE A 265 5.36 -2.32 21.91
N MET A 266 4.76 -1.15 21.82
CA MET A 266 4.77 -0.23 20.69
C MET A 266 5.70 0.95 21.00
N TRP A 267 6.17 1.65 19.96
CA TRP A 267 6.86 2.93 20.11
C TRP A 267 5.90 4.07 19.80
N ASP A 268 5.64 4.93 20.78
CA ASP A 268 4.87 6.16 20.59
C ASP A 268 5.81 7.21 20.00
N VAL A 269 5.57 7.58 18.74
CA VAL A 269 6.38 8.55 17.98
C VAL A 269 6.24 9.96 18.55
N ASP A 270 5.04 10.35 18.99
CA ASP A 270 4.77 11.69 19.51
C ASP A 270 5.44 11.92 20.86
N ARG A 271 5.46 10.87 21.70
CA ARG A 271 6.07 10.92 23.05
C ARG A 271 7.50 10.42 23.08
N ASN A 272 7.99 9.84 21.99
CA ASN A 272 9.30 9.21 21.86
C ASN A 272 9.60 8.21 22.98
N THR A 273 8.66 7.31 23.26
CA THR A 273 8.74 6.31 24.34
C THR A 273 8.15 4.97 23.94
N SER A 274 8.62 3.89 24.56
CA SER A 274 7.94 2.59 24.49
C SER A 274 6.68 2.62 25.34
N ILE A 275 5.58 2.10 24.80
CA ILE A 275 4.33 1.87 25.52
C ILE A 275 3.94 0.39 25.40
N PRO A 276 3.49 -0.26 26.48
CA PRO A 276 2.92 -1.61 26.39
C PRO A 276 1.77 -1.67 25.38
N VAL A 277 1.70 -2.73 24.57
CA VAL A 277 0.58 -2.93 23.62
C VAL A 277 -0.77 -2.98 24.36
N HIS A 278 -0.80 -3.50 25.59
CA HIS A 278 -2.02 -3.57 26.39
C HIS A 278 -2.64 -2.21 26.73
N ASP A 279 -1.83 -1.14 26.75
CA ASP A 279 -2.31 0.23 27.01
C ASP A 279 -3.11 0.80 25.82
N VAL A 280 -2.89 0.26 24.62
CA VAL A 280 -3.58 0.67 23.38
C VAL A 280 -4.64 -0.36 22.98
N CYS A 281 -4.36 -1.64 23.21
CA CYS A 281 -5.25 -2.76 22.94
C CYS A 281 -5.51 -3.52 24.24
N TYR A 282 -6.52 -3.10 25.00
CA TYR A 282 -6.84 -3.66 26.33
C TYR A 282 -7.01 -5.20 26.35
N ASP A 283 -7.42 -5.79 25.23
CA ASP A 283 -7.56 -7.24 25.08
C ASP A 283 -6.22 -7.98 24.95
N TYR A 284 -5.09 -7.30 24.85
CA TYR A 284 -3.76 -7.88 24.70
C TYR A 284 -3.04 -7.99 26.06
N THR A 285 -3.51 -8.90 26.90
CA THR A 285 -2.90 -9.26 28.20
C THR A 285 -1.89 -10.39 28.08
#